data_AF-A0A1W1W536-F1
#
_entry.id   AF-A0A1W1W536-F1
#
_cell.length_a   1.000
_cell.length_b   1.000
_cell.length_c   1.000
_cell.angle_alpha   90.00
_cell.angle_beta   90.00
_cell.angle_gamma   90.00
#
_symmetry.space_group_name_H-M   'P 1'
#
loop_
_entity.id
_entity.type
_entity.pdbx_description
1 polymer ?
#
loop_
_entity_poly.entity_id
_entity_poly.type
_entity_poly.pdbx_seq_one_letter_code
_entity_poly.pdbx_strand_id
1 'polypeptide(L)' 'MKITLEVPDSHAGFLLELLRNLPFVKLREQPAKTATPDETAHLLSSPANAERLYAALERDRRGERETHALPASI' A
#
# COMPACT_ATOMS: atom_id res chain seq x y z
N MET A 1 13.36 -31.58 -0.34
CA MET A 1 11.92 -31.79 -0.05
C MET A 1 11.39 -30.52 0.61
N LYS A 2 10.19 -30.05 0.24
CA LYS A 2 9.56 -28.86 0.83
C LYS A 2 8.28 -29.32 1.54
N ILE A 3 8.10 -28.90 2.80
CA ILE A 3 6.93 -29.23 3.62
C ILE A 3 6.32 -27.89 4.04
N THR A 4 5.03 -27.71 3.74
CA THR A 4 4.26 -26.53 4.15
C THR A 4 3.43 -26.93 5.37
N LEU A 5 3.55 -26.18 6.46
CA LEU A 5 2.81 -26.42 7.69
C LEU A 5 1.68 -25.40 7.80
N GLU A 6 0.45 -25.85 7.72
CA GLU A 6 -0.72 -25.01 8.01
C GLU A 6 -0.98 -25.05 9.51
N VAL A 7 -0.79 -23.91 10.17
CA VAL A 7 -0.91 -23.77 11.62
C VAL A 7 -2.11 -22.88 11.93
N PRO A 8 -3.07 -23.33 12.76
CA PRO A 8 -4.13 -22.46 13.24
C PRO A 8 -3.58 -21.29 14.07
N ASP A 9 -4.15 -20.09 13.92
CA ASP A 9 -3.67 -18.86 14.56
C ASP A 9 -3.55 -18.98 16.09
N SER A 10 -4.39 -19.79 16.73
CA SER A 10 -4.36 -20.08 18.17
C SER A 10 -3.06 -20.75 18.64
N HIS A 11 -2.33 -21.41 17.75
CA HIS A 11 -1.09 -22.13 18.05
C HIS A 11 0.15 -21.55 17.35
N ALA A 12 -0.02 -20.51 16.52
CA ALA A 12 1.06 -19.89 15.77
C ALA A 12 2.15 -19.29 16.68
N GLY A 13 1.75 -18.62 17.77
CA GLY A 13 2.68 -18.03 18.74
C GLY A 13 3.62 -19.06 19.37
N PHE A 14 3.06 -20.17 19.86
CA PHE A 14 3.81 -21.27 20.46
C PHE A 14 4.80 -21.93 19.47
N LEU A 15 4.36 -22.17 18.23
CA LEU A 15 5.22 -22.78 17.22
C LEU A 15 6.35 -21.84 16.77
N LEU A 16 6.10 -20.52 16.71
CA LEU A 16 7.15 -19.54 16.44
C LEU A 16 8.20 -19.49 17.54
N GLU A 17 7.79 -19.58 18.81
CA GLU A 17 8.72 -19.66 19.95
C GLU A 17 9.57 -20.94 19.90
N LEU A 18 8.96 -22.09 19.58
CA LEU A 18 9.69 -23.35 19.41
C LEU A 18 10.72 -23.24 18.28
N LEU A 19 10.33 -22.68 17.13
CA LEU A 19 11.22 -22.49 15.98
C LEU A 19 12.36 -21.50 16.27
N ARG A 20 12.12 -20.48 17.11
CA ARG A 20 13.16 -19.53 17.55
C ARG A 20 14.23 -20.16 18.43
N ASN A 21 13.89 -21.21 19.18
CA ASN A 21 14.83 -21.92 20.05
C ASN A 21 15.69 -22.96 19.32
N LEU A 22 15.46 -23.20 18.03
CA LEU A 22 16.24 -24.14 17.24
C LEU A 22 17.45 -23.44 16.60
N PRO A 23 18.70 -23.86 16.90
CA PRO A 23 19.91 -23.14 16.47
C PRO A 23 20.17 -23.19 14.97
N PHE A 24 19.47 -24.06 14.24
CA PHE A 24 19.61 -24.26 12.80
C PHE A 24 18.46 -23.66 11.98
N VAL A 25 17.47 -23.04 12.64
CA VAL A 25 16.31 -22.46 11.96
C VAL A 25 16.54 -20.97 11.71
N LYS A 26 16.65 -20.60 10.43
CA LYS A 26 16.60 -19.19 10.00
C LYS A 26 15.16 -18.85 9.65
N LEU A 27 14.44 -18.24 10.58
CA LEU A 27 13.14 -17.64 10.30
C LEU A 27 13.37 -16.45 9.35
N ARG A 28 12.98 -16.61 8.09
CA ARG A 28 12.84 -15.48 7.18
C ARG A 28 11.45 -14.91 7.43
N GLU A 29 11.40 -13.80 8.17
CA GLU A 29 10.19 -12.99 8.24
C GLU A 29 9.83 -12.62 6.79
N GLN A 30 8.66 -13.08 6.33
CA GLN A 30 8.14 -12.57 5.08
C GLN A 30 7.94 -11.07 5.28
N PRO A 31 8.43 -10.21 4.35
CA PRO A 31 8.18 -8.79 4.45
C PRO A 31 6.67 -8.60 4.53
N ALA A 32 6.21 -7.97 5.61
CA ALA A 32 4.81 -7.64 5.77
C ALA A 32 4.35 -6.98 4.48
N LYS A 33 3.28 -7.52 3.88
CA LYS A 33 2.67 -6.99 2.66
C LYS A 33 2.50 -5.49 2.87
N THR A 34 3.26 -4.70 2.12
CA THR A 34 3.28 -3.24 2.24
C THR A 34 1.84 -2.76 2.18
N ALA A 35 1.36 -2.14 3.25
CA ALA A 35 0.03 -1.55 3.27
C ALA A 35 -0.09 -0.69 2.02
N THR A 36 -1.17 -0.87 1.26
CA THR A 36 -1.46 -0.05 0.08
C THR A 36 -1.29 1.41 0.49
N PRO A 37 -0.38 2.18 -0.15
CA PRO A 37 -0.15 3.55 0.24
C PRO A 37 -1.47 4.32 0.15
N ASP A 38 -1.76 5.11 1.17
CA ASP A 38 -2.92 5.99 1.14
C ASP A 38 -2.66 7.08 0.09
N GLU A 39 -3.24 6.88 -1.10
CA GLU A 39 -3.10 7.80 -2.23
C GLU A 39 -3.63 9.20 -1.91
N THR A 40 -4.57 9.33 -0.97
CA THR A 40 -5.05 10.65 -0.53
C THR A 40 -3.94 11.37 0.21
N ALA A 41 -3.26 10.69 1.13
CA ALA A 41 -2.10 11.23 1.82
C ALA A 41 -0.96 11.55 0.86
N HIS A 42 -0.76 10.73 -0.19
CA HIS A 42 0.22 11.00 -1.24
C HIS A 42 -0.10 12.30 -2.00
N LEU A 43 -1.32 12.48 -2.47
CA LEU A 43 -1.75 13.68 -3.20
C LEU A 43 -1.67 14.95 -2.35
N LEU A 44 -1.93 14.84 -1.04
CA LEU A 44 -1.88 15.97 -0.10
C LEU A 44 -0.49 16.23 0.49
N SER A 45 0.49 15.36 0.24
CA SER A 45 1.84 15.47 0.82
C SER A 45 2.61 16.71 0.37
N SER A 46 2.37 17.18 -0.87
CA SER A 46 3.00 18.37 -1.43
C SER A 46 2.06 19.57 -1.32
N PRO A 47 2.44 20.66 -0.61
CA PRO A 47 1.58 21.84 -0.46
C PRO A 47 1.17 22.45 -1.79
N ALA A 48 2.11 22.55 -2.75
CA ALA A 48 1.83 23.08 -4.08
C ALA A 48 0.87 22.19 -4.88
N ASN A 49 0.93 20.87 -4.71
CA ASN A 49 -0.01 19.95 -5.35
C ASN A 49 -1.40 20.05 -4.71
N ALA A 50 -1.46 20.13 -3.38
CA ALA A 50 -2.71 20.28 -2.64
C ALA A 50 -3.46 21.56 -3.07
N GLU A 51 -2.77 22.69 -3.13
CA GLU A 51 -3.35 23.97 -3.59
C GLU A 51 -3.93 23.86 -5.01
N ARG A 52 -3.17 23.26 -5.95
CA ARG A 52 -3.62 23.04 -7.33
C ARG A 52 -4.83 22.11 -7.39
N LEU A 53 -4.84 21.04 -6.61
CA LEU A 53 -5.95 20.09 -6.53
C LEU A 53 -7.22 20.78 -6.02
N TYR A 54 -7.13 21.53 -4.93
CA TYR A 54 -8.28 22.25 -4.38
C TYR A 54 -8.81 23.31 -5.35
N ALA A 55 -7.93 24.05 -6.04
CA ALA A 55 -8.34 25.01 -7.06
C ALA A 55 -9.07 24.33 -8.23
N ALA A 56 -8.57 23.18 -8.70
CA ALA A 56 -9.22 22.41 -9.76
C ALA A 56 -10.59 21.87 -9.33
N LEU A 57 -10.72 21.35 -8.11
CA LEU A 57 -12.00 20.88 -7.56
C LEU A 57 -13.02 22.01 -7.43
N GLU A 58 -12.59 23.20 -7.01
CA GLU A 58 -13.47 24.36 -6.90
C GLU A 58 -13.96 24.84 -8.27
N ARG A 59 -13.07 24.87 -9.27
CA ARG A 59 -13.41 25.15 -10.67
C ARG A 59 -14.43 24.14 -11.23
N ASP A 60 -14.24 22.87 -10.90
CA ASP A 60 -15.16 21.78 -11.28
C ASP A 60 -16.56 21.96 -10.69
N ARG A 61 -16.66 22.30 -9.39
CA ARG A 61 -17.93 22.54 -8.70
C ARG A 61 -18.71 23.72 -9.29
N ARG A 62 -18.00 24.73 -9.81
CA ARG A 62 -18.60 25.88 -10.51
C ARG A 62 -19.00 25.57 -11.95
N GLY A 63 -18.69 24.37 -12.45
CA GLY A 63 -18.97 23.96 -13.82
C GLY A 63 -18.02 24.59 -14.86
N GLU A 64 -16.92 25.19 -14.42
CA GLU A 64 -15.94 25.85 -15.29
C GLU A 64 -15.02 24.80 -15.94
N ARG A 65 -15.57 23.91 -16.77
CA ARG A 65 -14.81 22.82 -17.41
C ARG A 65 -14.38 23.20 -18.82
N GLU A 66 -13.17 22.80 -19.20
CA GLU A 66 -12.71 22.82 -20.58
C GLU A 66 -12.53 21.38 -21.07
N THR A 67 -13.10 21.07 -22.24
CA THR A 67 -12.94 19.74 -22.85
C THR A 67 -11.81 19.80 -23.85
N HIS A 68 -10.78 19.00 -23.62
CA HIS A 68 -9.64 18.86 -24.52
C HIS A 68 -9.66 17.46 -25.13
N ALA A 69 -9.50 17.36 -26.45
CA ALA A 69 -9.34 16.08 -27.11
C ALA A 69 -7.91 15.59 -26.92
N LEU A 70 -7.74 14.33 -26.52
CA LEU A 70 -6.42 13.70 -26.47
C LEU A 70 -5.91 13.49 -27.91
N PRO A 71 -4.63 13.80 -28.19
CA PRO A 71 -4.06 13.53 -29.50
C PRO A 71 -4.07 12.02 -29.80
N ALA A 72 -4.25 11.67 -31.07
CA ALA A 72 -4.34 10.27 -31.52
C ALA A 72 -3.03 9.48 -31.36
N SER A 73 -1.91 10.16 -31.10
CA SER A 73 -0.61 9.57 -30.84
C SER A 73 0.14 10.40 -29.79
N ILE A 74 0.78 9.71 -28.84
CA ILE A 74 1.66 10.28 -27.80
C ILE A 74 3.10 10.31 -28.31
#